data_AF-A0A3N4K3T2-F1
#
_entry.id   AF-A0A3N4K3T2-F1
#
_cell.length_a   1.000
_cell.length_b   1.000
_cell.length_c   1.000
_cell.angle_alpha   90.00
_cell.angle_beta   90.00
_cell.angle_gamma   90.00
#
_symmetry.space_group_name_H-M   'P 1'
#
loop_
_entity.id
_entity.type
_entity.pdbx_description
1 polymer ?
#
loop_
_entity_poly.entity_id
_entity_poly.type
_entity_poly.pdbx_seq_one_letter_code
_entity_poly.pdbx_strand_id
1 'polypeptide(L)' 'MPWDQATGKRRETTINERVRIIELRTVGMSFRRIGAETGISRTQAAEIYRRWMLAIMLT' A
#
# COMPACT_ATOMS: atom_id res chain seq x y z
N MET A 1 -4.72 -2.07 9.46
CA MET A 1 -3.30 -2.32 9.74
C MET A 1 -3.10 -2.38 11.25
N PRO A 2 -2.22 -3.27 11.73
CA PRO A 2 -1.94 -3.40 13.14
C PRO A 2 -1.35 -2.11 13.73
N TRP A 3 -1.65 -1.87 14.99
CA TRP A 3 -0.97 -0.86 15.79
C TRP A 3 0.38 -1.42 16.23
N ASP A 4 1.43 -0.62 16.07
CA ASP A 4 2.72 -0.91 16.67
C ASP A 4 2.61 -0.67 18.18
N GLN A 5 2.76 -1.74 18.97
CA GLN A 5 2.63 -1.71 20.41
C GLN A 5 3.75 -0.92 21.10
N ALA A 6 4.92 -0.81 20.47
CA ALA A 6 6.06 -0.10 21.05
C ALA A 6 5.94 1.42 20.89
N THR A 7 5.37 1.88 19.78
CA THR A 7 5.28 3.31 19.46
C THR A 7 3.88 3.90 19.65
N GLY A 8 2.85 3.05 19.79
CA GLY A 8 1.44 3.48 19.83
C GLY A 8 0.95 4.07 18.49
N LYS A 9 1.77 4.01 17.43
CA LYS A 9 1.44 4.51 16.10
C LYS A 9 0.92 3.38 15.22
N ARG A 10 0.26 3.74 14.12
CA ARG A 10 -0.01 2.76 13.06
C ARG A 10 1.33 2.26 12.52
N ARG A 11 1.48 0.93 12.42
CA ARG A 11 2.64 0.32 11.78
C ARG A 11 2.85 0.92 10.39
N GLU A 12 4.10 1.26 10.08
CA GLU A 12 4.46 1.69 8.74
C GLU A 12 4.41 0.53 7.74
N THR A 13 3.99 0.83 6.51
CA THR A 13 3.98 -0.16 5.43
C THR A 13 5.40 -0.46 4.99
N THR A 14 5.77 -1.75 4.96
CA THR A 14 7.11 -2.20 4.56
C THR A 14 7.33 -2.04 3.06
N ILE A 15 8.59 -2.09 2.62
CA ILE A 15 8.93 -2.06 1.19
C ILE A 15 8.25 -3.20 0.43
N ASN A 16 8.31 -4.43 0.95
CA ASN A 16 7.69 -5.60 0.32
C ASN A 16 6.17 -5.44 0.15
N GLU A 17 5.49 -4.88 1.15
CA GLU A 17 4.07 -4.58 1.07
C GLU A 17 3.76 -3.53 -0.01
N ARG A 18 4.59 -2.49 -0.13
CA ARG A 18 4.44 -1.46 -1.17
C ARG A 18 4.64 -2.06 -2.56
N VAL A 19 5.70 -2.85 -2.76
CA VAL A 19 5.98 -3.55 -4.02
C VAL A 19 4.80 -4.44 -4.40
N ARG A 20 4.29 -5.25 -3.47
CA ARG A 20 3.13 -6.12 -3.71
C ARG A 20 1.87 -5.35 -4.11
N ILE A 21 1.60 -4.20 -3.48
CA ILE A 21 0.48 -3.33 -3.87
C ILE A 21 0.64 -2.84 -5.32
N ILE A 22 1.86 -2.42 -5.69
CA ILE A 22 2.16 -1.90 -7.03
C ILE A 22 1.95 -3.02 -8.06
N GLU A 23 2.55 -4.20 -7.85
CA GLU A 23 2.39 -5.38 -8.72
C GLU A 23 0.91 -5.74 -8.93
N LEU A 24 0.14 -5.85 -7.85
CA LEU A 24 -1.28 -6.20 -7.95
C LEU A 24 -2.08 -5.11 -8.67
N ARG A 25 -1.70 -3.84 -8.50
CA ARG A 25 -2.39 -2.74 -9.17
C ARG A 25 -2.06 -2.67 -10.65
N THR A 26 -0.81 -2.94 -11.05
CA THR A 26 -0.39 -2.93 -12.46
C THR A 26 -1.06 -4.04 -13.27
N VAL A 27 -1.37 -5.19 -12.66
CA VAL A 27 -2.17 -6.25 -13.30
C VAL A 27 -3.68 -5.97 -13.32
N GLY A 28 -4.11 -4.77 -12.94
CA GLY A 28 -5.50 -4.31 -13.04
C GLY A 28 -6.38 -4.60 -11.82
N MET A 29 -5.82 -5.13 -10.73
CA MET A 29 -6.61 -5.43 -9.54
C MET A 29 -7.17 -4.15 -8.88
N SER A 30 -8.40 -4.20 -8.37
CA SER A 30 -9.01 -3.09 -7.64
C SER A 30 -8.40 -2.93 -6.24
N PHE A 31 -8.31 -1.70 -5.73
CA PHE A 31 -7.80 -1.45 -4.37
C PHE A 31 -8.60 -2.16 -3.26
N ARG A 32 -9.89 -2.45 -3.51
CA ARG A 32 -10.71 -3.24 -2.58
C ARG A 32 -10.19 -4.68 -2.50
N ARG A 33 -9.91 -5.31 -3.65
CA ARG A 33 -9.40 -6.68 -3.71
C ARG A 33 -7.95 -6.76 -3.24
N ILE A 34 -7.12 -5.78 -3.58
CA ILE A 34 -5.76 -5.64 -3.03
C ILE A 34 -5.78 -5.60 -1.52
N GLY A 35 -6.71 -4.85 -0.92
CA GLY A 35 -6.79 -4.77 0.54
C GLY A 35 -7.22 -6.08 1.21
N ALA A 36 -8.10 -6.84 0.56
CA ALA A 36 -8.46 -8.19 1.01
C ALA A 36 -7.27 -9.16 0.91
N GLU A 37 -6.47 -9.06 -0.16
CA GLU A 37 -5.29 -9.92 -0.41
C GLU A 37 -4.12 -9.61 0.54
N THR A 38 -3.89 -8.34 0.83
CA THR A 38 -2.68 -7.87 1.55
C THR A 38 -2.93 -7.54 3.02
N GLY A 39 -4.19 -7.51 3.47
CA GLY A 39 -4.56 -7.00 4.80
C GLY A 39 -4.39 -5.48 4.97
N ILE A 40 -4.06 -4.77 3.89
CA ILE A 40 -3.86 -3.32 3.88
C ILE A 40 -5.20 -2.66 3.57
N SER A 41 -5.52 -1.55 4.25
CA SER A 41 -6.78 -0.87 3.94
C SER A 41 -6.80 -0.35 2.50
N ARG A 42 -7.97 -0.40 1.86
CA ARG A 42 -8.18 0.15 0.49
C ARG A 42 -7.59 1.55 0.34
N THR A 43 -7.85 2.43 1.30
CA THR A 43 -7.40 3.83 1.27
C THR A 43 -5.89 3.94 1.31
N GLN A 44 -5.24 3.16 2.17
CA GLN A 44 -3.79 3.13 2.30
C GLN A 44 -3.12 2.53 1.05
N ALA A 45 -3.69 1.46 0.47
CA ALA A 45 -3.20 0.90 -0.79
C ALA A 45 -3.27 1.93 -1.94
N ALA A 46 -4.37 2.70 -2.03
CA ALA A 46 -4.51 3.76 -3.02
C ALA A 46 -3.52 4.92 -2.78
N GLU A 47 -3.26 5.28 -1.53
CA GLU A 47 -2.27 6.30 -1.18
C GLU A 47 -0.85 5.89 -1.56
N ILE A 48 -0.45 4.65 -1.23
CA ILE A 48 0.87 4.10 -1.59
C ILE A 48 1.07 4.13 -3.11
N TYR A 49 0.08 3.65 -3.87
CA TYR A 49 0.15 3.65 -5.32
C TYR A 49 0.27 5.07 -5.91
N ARG A 50 -0.49 6.04 -5.38
CA ARG A 50 -0.41 7.44 -5.82
C ARG A 50 0.97 8.05 -5.56
N ARG A 51 1.55 7.83 -4.37
CA ARG A 51 2.90 8.32 -4.03
C ARG A 51 3.95 7.73 -4.97
N TRP A 52 3.84 6.45 -5.30
CA TRP A 52 4.73 5.80 -6.27
C TRP A 52 4.58 6.38 -7.68
N MET A 53 3.35 6.56 -8.17
CA MET A 53 3.10 7.17 -9.49
C MET A 53 3.69 8.59 -9.59
N LEU A 54 3.52 9.41 -8.55
CA LEU A 54 4.08 10.75 -8.49
C LEU A 54 5.61 10.73 -8.52
N ALA A 55 6.24 9.78 -7.80
CA ALA A 55 7.69 9.66 -7.80
C ALA A 55 8.23 9.32 -9.20
N ILE A 56 7.52 8.49 -9.99
CA ILE A 56 7.91 8.16 -11.36
C ILE A 56 7.65 9.31 -12.33
N MET A 57 6.55 10.05 -12.19
CA MET A 57 6.25 11.17 -13.10
C MET A 57 7.17 12.38 -12.92
N LEU A 58 7.89 12.46 -11.79
CA LEU A 58 8.78 13.56 -11.46
C LEU A 58 10.27 13.23 -11.71
N THR A 59 10.56 12.05 -12.24
CA THR A 59 11.91 11.58 -12.65
C THR A 59 11.97 11.41 -14.15
#